data_AF-A0A422QBY7-F1
#
_entry.id   AF-A0A422QBY7-F1
#
_cell.length_a   1.000
_cell.length_b   1.000
_cell.length_c   1.000
_cell.angle_alpha   90.00
_cell.angle_beta   90.00
_cell.angle_gamma   90.00
#
_symmetry.space_group_name_H-M   'P 1'
#
loop_
_entity.id
_entity.type
_entity.pdbx_description
1 polymer ?
#
loop_
_entity_poly.entity_id
_entity_poly.type
_entity_poly.pdbx_seq_one_letter_code
_entity_poly.pdbx_strand_id
1 'polypeptide(L)'
;MCSSVVKLRSFVALLLLAAALPLSLLSVVERAAPSEDGLMSDFWQLQQKCGPRWLGGSHGAKNRGVTLALQWTGDSGAVTLRSAPSSYLVCSGGRAFFVIRAAVTASELWRPRVLRGDALVLESRANGRYLRLRGGALSCDTDSVKDATRWKLRAPKQRACLSASVLAENQTSAVACWSAIERERGAYPMILFGTLKPLRRAAPSNASDMFDPFIIAKRTLINWARLPRVQPVVLTDDALSQNVIHSVNVEHAGQHGFTPIDIIGEFELQQDYRLPTYRGLFRAVIGRYPLAEAIMYSNMDILYTSSLARTVDAVRSVYEGERPKNPSRRGWFVVGRRINVNVPADWSMEGRVWEPRMEHGLKPSGDMFGPDAEDYFIVHPKLFNWGELPPFIVGGIVFDNWLTSQAVRLHLAGQALAVDATRTLTAIHQNHGKDVFASALKPKSAFNLALMKANGGMPHRLTTSCPRYTREESLWRSMVVARRKVPRPEKVLPNYATTMANAATGASPK
;
A
#
# COMPACT_ATOMS: atom_id res chain seq x y z
N MET A 1 32.37 -1.71 -22.76
CA MET A 1 33.24 -0.53 -22.71
C MET A 1 32.69 0.41 -21.66
N CYS A 2 33.20 0.34 -20.44
CA CYS A 2 32.99 1.34 -19.40
C CYS A 2 34.39 1.81 -19.02
N SER A 3 34.79 2.99 -19.49
CA SER A 3 36.03 3.64 -19.05
C SER A 3 35.67 5.05 -18.63
N SER A 4 35.72 5.30 -17.33
CA SER A 4 35.67 6.64 -16.75
C SER A 4 36.53 6.59 -15.51
N VAL A 5 37.80 6.94 -15.70
CA VAL A 5 38.82 7.05 -14.68
C VAL A 5 38.53 8.30 -13.84
N VAL A 6 38.24 8.14 -12.57
CA VAL A 6 38.26 9.24 -11.59
C VAL A 6 39.54 9.10 -10.79
N LYS A 7 40.49 10.02 -11.00
CA LYS A 7 41.68 10.20 -10.18
C LYS A 7 41.26 10.79 -8.84
N LEU A 8 41.50 10.08 -7.73
CA LEU A 8 41.48 10.65 -6.39
C LEU A 8 42.92 10.83 -5.91
N ARG A 9 43.28 12.07 -5.54
CA ARG A 9 44.57 12.42 -4.94
C ARG A 9 44.54 12.11 -3.45
N SER A 10 45.67 11.60 -2.97
CA SER A 10 46.03 11.31 -1.58
C SER A 10 46.04 12.54 -0.68
N PHE A 11 45.63 12.37 0.58
CA PHE A 11 46.17 13.10 1.72
C PHE A 11 46.22 12.16 2.94
N VAL A 12 47.28 12.32 3.74
CA VAL A 12 47.83 11.37 4.71
C VAL A 12 47.50 11.80 6.15
N ALA A 13 47.20 10.79 6.99
CA ALA A 13 47.38 10.65 8.47
C ALA A 13 46.70 11.66 9.43
N LEU A 14 46.33 11.33 10.68
CA LEU A 14 47.00 10.51 11.73
C LEU A 14 46.00 10.15 12.88
N LEU A 15 46.40 9.18 13.73
CA LEU A 15 46.04 8.92 15.15
C LEU A 15 44.92 7.92 15.55
N LEU A 16 45.38 6.68 15.75
CA LEU A 16 45.25 5.77 16.92
C LEU A 16 44.22 6.07 18.03
N LEU A 17 43.38 5.07 18.33
CA LEU A 17 43.23 4.52 19.68
C LEU A 17 42.57 3.13 19.64
N ALA A 18 43.22 2.19 20.32
CA ALA A 18 42.91 0.78 20.38
C ALA A 18 41.73 0.49 21.33
N ALA A 19 40.79 -0.34 20.87
CA ALA A 19 39.92 -1.11 21.75
C ALA A 19 39.79 -2.52 21.17
N ALA A 20 40.38 -3.48 21.87
CA ALA A 20 40.30 -4.90 21.56
C ALA A 20 38.85 -5.39 21.78
N LEU A 21 38.17 -5.72 20.68
CA LEU A 21 36.95 -6.51 20.68
C LEU A 21 37.25 -7.82 19.95
N PRO A 22 36.71 -8.97 20.40
CA PRO A 22 36.94 -10.23 19.71
C PRO A 22 36.24 -10.18 18.35
N LEU A 23 37.04 -10.07 17.28
CA LEU A 23 36.61 -10.40 15.92
C LEU A 23 36.28 -11.89 15.88
N SER A 24 35.06 -12.23 16.27
CA SER A 24 34.42 -13.44 15.77
C SER A 24 34.18 -13.20 14.28
N LEU A 25 34.95 -13.92 13.46
CA LEU A 25 34.90 -13.90 12.01
C LEU A 25 33.45 -14.05 11.51
N LEU A 26 32.84 -12.93 11.10
CA LEU A 26 31.86 -12.93 10.04
C LEU A 26 32.62 -13.16 8.73
N SER A 27 33.08 -14.39 8.50
CA SER A 27 33.40 -14.83 7.15
C SER A 27 32.08 -14.83 6.38
N VAL A 28 31.83 -13.75 5.65
CA VAL A 28 30.87 -13.77 4.55
C VAL A 28 31.43 -14.82 3.60
N VAL A 29 30.88 -16.03 3.66
CA VAL A 29 31.16 -17.08 2.70
C VAL A 29 30.66 -16.57 1.35
N GLU A 30 31.55 -15.94 0.59
CA GLU A 30 31.31 -15.66 -0.82
C GLU A 30 31.22 -17.02 -1.52
N ARG A 31 29.98 -17.47 -1.77
CA ARG A 31 29.75 -18.63 -2.64
C ARG A 31 30.42 -18.34 -3.98
N ALA A 32 31.23 -19.29 -4.46
CA ALA A 32 31.84 -19.22 -5.78
C ALA A 32 30.77 -18.95 -6.85
N ALA A 33 31.15 -18.21 -7.89
CA ALA A 33 30.23 -17.89 -8.98
C ALA A 33 29.72 -19.18 -9.65
N PRO A 34 28.40 -19.34 -9.87
CA PRO A 34 27.86 -20.56 -10.45
C PRO A 34 28.28 -20.71 -11.92
N SER A 35 28.70 -21.92 -12.30
CA SER A 35 28.76 -22.37 -13.69
C SER A 35 27.33 -22.55 -14.24
N GLU A 36 27.16 -22.74 -15.56
CA GLU A 36 25.82 -23.02 -16.14
C GLU A 36 25.16 -24.25 -15.50
N ASP A 37 25.96 -25.24 -15.10
CA ASP A 37 25.51 -26.45 -14.38
C ASP A 37 25.37 -26.24 -12.85
N GLY A 38 25.84 -25.11 -12.32
CA GLY A 38 25.94 -24.83 -10.88
C GLY A 38 24.87 -23.91 -10.31
N LEU A 39 23.98 -23.37 -11.14
CA LEU A 39 22.89 -22.53 -10.67
C LEU A 39 21.80 -23.43 -10.08
N MET A 40 21.70 -23.52 -8.75
CA MET A 40 20.73 -24.38 -8.07
C MET A 40 19.37 -23.70 -7.87
N SER A 41 18.31 -24.50 -7.71
CA SER A 41 16.99 -24.02 -7.27
C SER A 41 17.09 -23.48 -5.83
N ASP A 42 17.23 -22.17 -5.67
CA ASP A 42 17.46 -21.51 -4.38
C ASP A 42 16.94 -20.06 -4.41
N PHE A 43 17.05 -19.35 -3.30
CA PHE A 43 16.75 -17.94 -3.20
C PHE A 43 17.97 -17.09 -3.56
N TRP A 44 17.76 -16.10 -4.44
CA TRP A 44 18.80 -15.24 -4.97
C TRP A 44 18.35 -13.79 -5.09
N GLN A 45 19.31 -12.88 -5.13
CA GLN A 45 19.09 -11.49 -5.54
C GLN A 45 19.79 -11.26 -6.88
N LEU A 46 19.09 -10.64 -7.84
CA LEU A 46 19.66 -10.33 -9.14
C LEU A 46 19.91 -8.83 -9.25
N GLN A 47 21.18 -8.42 -9.17
CA GLN A 47 21.61 -7.02 -9.27
C GLN A 47 22.04 -6.70 -10.69
N GLN A 48 21.67 -5.56 -11.25
CA GLN A 48 22.21 -5.09 -12.52
C GLN A 48 23.74 -4.94 -12.44
N LYS A 49 24.49 -5.61 -13.31
CA LYS A 49 25.97 -5.65 -13.23
C LYS A 49 26.62 -4.26 -13.23
N CYS A 50 26.03 -3.31 -13.96
CA CYS A 50 26.53 -1.93 -14.07
C CYS A 50 25.54 -0.90 -13.50
N GLY A 51 24.74 -1.27 -12.50
CA GLY A 51 23.76 -0.33 -11.93
C GLY A 51 23.26 -0.72 -10.53
N PRO A 52 22.62 0.22 -9.82
CA PRO A 52 22.10 -0.02 -8.47
C PRO A 52 20.76 -0.77 -8.46
N ARG A 53 20.27 -1.18 -9.64
CA ARG A 53 18.94 -1.76 -9.81
C ARG A 53 18.95 -3.25 -9.52
N TRP A 54 17.89 -3.74 -8.92
CA TRP A 54 17.68 -5.12 -8.53
C TRP A 54 16.41 -5.64 -9.18
N LEU A 55 16.43 -6.86 -9.71
CA LEU A 55 15.25 -7.52 -10.25
C LEU A 55 14.29 -7.85 -9.11
N GLY A 56 13.04 -7.42 -9.22
CA GLY A 56 11.98 -7.71 -8.27
C GLY A 56 10.94 -6.60 -8.12
N GLY A 57 9.85 -6.94 -7.43
CA GLY A 57 8.69 -6.08 -7.25
C GLY A 57 7.70 -6.13 -8.41
N SER A 58 6.49 -5.62 -8.19
CA SER A 58 5.39 -5.62 -9.17
C SER A 58 5.76 -4.98 -10.51
N HIS A 59 6.64 -3.98 -10.52
CA HIS A 59 7.01 -3.20 -11.71
C HIS A 59 8.40 -3.57 -12.27
N GLY A 60 9.03 -4.62 -11.71
CA GLY A 60 10.17 -5.27 -12.32
C GLY A 60 11.55 -4.95 -11.70
N ALA A 61 11.95 -3.69 -11.54
CA ALA A 61 13.27 -3.38 -10.96
C ALA A 61 13.24 -2.29 -9.87
N LYS A 62 13.88 -2.57 -8.73
CA LYS A 62 13.94 -1.69 -7.55
C LYS A 62 15.37 -1.19 -7.26
N ASN A 63 15.48 -0.13 -6.45
CA ASN A 63 16.77 0.36 -5.94
C ASN A 63 17.23 -0.38 -4.66
N ARG A 64 16.46 -1.38 -4.21
CA ARG A 64 16.74 -2.21 -3.03
C ARG A 64 16.77 -3.66 -3.46
N GLY A 65 17.70 -4.44 -2.88
CA GLY A 65 17.79 -5.88 -3.09
C GLY A 65 16.46 -6.56 -2.80
N VAL A 66 15.96 -7.29 -3.80
CA VAL A 66 14.78 -8.14 -3.68
C VAL A 66 15.25 -9.58 -3.79
N THR A 67 14.91 -10.38 -2.79
CA THR A 67 15.13 -11.82 -2.82
C THR A 67 14.03 -12.47 -3.65
N LEU A 68 14.45 -13.30 -4.61
CA LEU A 68 13.62 -14.04 -5.54
C LEU A 68 13.88 -15.53 -5.31
N ALA A 69 12.84 -16.36 -5.40
CA ALA A 69 13.06 -17.80 -5.54
C ALA A 69 13.30 -18.10 -7.03
N LEU A 70 14.39 -18.81 -7.32
CA LEU A 70 14.75 -19.26 -8.65
C LEU A 70 14.53 -20.76 -8.71
N GLN A 71 13.54 -21.25 -9.45
CA GLN A 71 13.15 -22.66 -9.44
C GLN A 71 13.25 -23.26 -10.84
N TRP A 72 14.08 -24.28 -11.01
CA TRP A 72 14.20 -25.04 -12.26
C TRP A 72 12.96 -25.86 -12.55
N THR A 73 12.57 -25.89 -13.83
CA THR A 73 11.43 -26.66 -14.31
C THR A 73 11.93 -27.83 -15.16
N GLY A 74 12.25 -28.95 -14.51
CA GLY A 74 12.68 -30.21 -15.14
C GLY A 74 13.77 -30.06 -16.22
N ASP A 75 13.74 -30.93 -17.23
CA ASP A 75 14.77 -31.06 -18.28
C ASP A 75 14.81 -29.88 -19.28
N SER A 76 13.99 -28.85 -19.07
CA SER A 76 13.80 -27.78 -20.05
C SER A 76 14.92 -26.73 -20.06
N GLY A 77 15.87 -26.81 -19.13
CA GLY A 77 16.91 -25.80 -18.93
C GLY A 77 16.33 -24.41 -18.63
N ALA A 78 15.12 -24.34 -18.09
CA ALA A 78 14.45 -23.10 -17.75
C ALA A 78 14.17 -22.99 -16.26
N VAL A 79 14.11 -21.75 -15.79
CA VAL A 79 13.75 -21.38 -14.42
C VAL A 79 12.49 -20.53 -14.41
N THR A 80 11.77 -20.62 -13.31
CA THR A 80 10.83 -19.58 -12.90
C THR A 80 11.51 -18.65 -11.90
N LEU A 81 11.17 -17.36 -11.96
CA LEU A 81 11.60 -16.38 -10.97
C LEU A 81 10.37 -15.92 -10.19
N ARG A 82 10.36 -16.16 -8.89
CA ARG A 82 9.23 -15.80 -8.02
C ARG A 82 9.61 -14.69 -7.07
N SER A 83 8.77 -13.65 -6.99
CA SER A 83 8.93 -12.60 -5.98
C SER A 83 8.11 -12.88 -4.72
N ALA A 84 7.11 -13.76 -4.77
CA ALA A 84 6.30 -14.23 -3.66
C ALA A 84 5.82 -15.64 -4.01
N PRO A 85 5.21 -16.42 -3.07
CA PRO A 85 4.76 -17.78 -3.36
C PRO A 85 4.00 -17.88 -4.70
N SER A 86 3.00 -17.05 -4.96
CA SER A 86 2.26 -17.17 -6.23
C SER A 86 2.65 -16.13 -7.29
N SER A 87 3.75 -15.37 -7.10
CA SER A 87 4.10 -14.24 -7.97
C SER A 87 5.30 -14.53 -8.86
N TYR A 88 5.07 -14.72 -10.16
CA TYR A 88 6.07 -15.13 -11.16
C TYR A 88 6.47 -13.97 -12.07
N LEU A 89 7.74 -13.91 -12.49
CA LEU A 89 8.20 -13.04 -13.56
C LEU A 89 7.75 -13.61 -14.90
N VAL A 90 7.05 -12.81 -15.69
CA VAL A 90 6.43 -13.23 -16.95
C VAL A 90 6.87 -12.33 -18.08
N CYS A 91 7.10 -12.91 -19.26
CA CYS A 91 7.27 -12.19 -20.51
C CYS A 91 5.99 -12.27 -21.35
N SER A 92 5.37 -11.12 -21.65
CA SER A 92 4.18 -11.05 -22.49
C SER A 92 4.15 -9.74 -23.27
N GLY A 93 3.86 -9.79 -24.57
CA GLY A 93 3.80 -8.60 -25.43
C GLY A 93 5.10 -7.79 -25.45
N GLY A 94 6.27 -8.44 -25.33
CA GLY A 94 7.58 -7.77 -25.26
C GLY A 94 7.87 -7.07 -23.93
N ARG A 95 6.99 -7.17 -22.93
CA ARG A 95 7.21 -6.62 -21.58
C ARG A 95 7.43 -7.73 -20.56
N ALA A 96 8.18 -7.42 -19.52
CA ALA A 96 8.38 -8.32 -18.40
C ALA A 96 7.89 -7.72 -17.08
N PHE A 97 7.18 -8.49 -16.27
CA PHE A 97 6.61 -8.04 -14.99
C PHE A 97 6.24 -9.23 -14.09
N PHE A 98 6.04 -8.96 -12.79
CA PHE A 98 5.62 -10.00 -11.85
C PHE A 98 4.09 -10.06 -11.76
N VAL A 99 3.50 -11.25 -11.89
CA VAL A 99 2.05 -11.46 -11.81
C VAL A 99 1.71 -12.66 -10.94
N ILE A 100 0.54 -12.63 -10.29
CA ILE A 100 0.04 -13.75 -9.50
C ILE A 100 -0.59 -14.79 -10.43
N ARG A 101 -0.14 -16.05 -10.34
CA ARG A 101 -0.65 -17.17 -11.15
C ARG A 101 -0.85 -18.41 -10.29
N ALA A 102 -1.86 -19.20 -10.66
CA ALA A 102 -2.09 -20.53 -10.11
C ALA A 102 -1.23 -21.61 -10.79
N ALA A 103 -0.80 -21.39 -12.04
CA ALA A 103 -0.01 -22.32 -12.81
C ALA A 103 1.04 -21.59 -13.68
N VAL A 104 2.16 -22.26 -13.92
CA VAL A 104 3.28 -21.79 -14.74
C VAL A 104 3.03 -22.17 -16.20
N THR A 105 3.19 -21.23 -17.13
CA THR A 105 3.15 -21.45 -18.58
C THR A 105 4.50 -21.08 -19.20
N ALA A 106 4.64 -21.20 -20.52
CA ALA A 106 5.86 -20.81 -21.22
C ALA A 106 6.26 -19.33 -20.99
N SER A 107 5.30 -18.46 -20.70
CA SER A 107 5.55 -17.03 -20.43
C SER A 107 6.26 -16.78 -19.11
N GLU A 108 6.12 -17.67 -18.12
CA GLU A 108 6.79 -17.63 -16.81
C GLU A 108 8.20 -18.25 -16.84
N LEU A 109 8.56 -18.94 -17.92
CA LEU A 109 9.81 -19.69 -18.04
C LEU A 109 10.94 -18.85 -18.68
N TRP A 110 12.10 -18.85 -18.04
CA TRP A 110 13.29 -18.11 -18.47
C TRP A 110 14.49 -19.04 -18.55
N ARG A 111 15.24 -19.02 -19.65
CA ARG A 111 16.55 -19.68 -19.75
C ARG A 111 17.63 -18.72 -19.26
N PRO A 112 18.30 -19.00 -18.13
CA PRO A 112 19.48 -18.24 -17.75
C PRO A 112 20.64 -18.62 -18.69
N ARG A 113 21.38 -17.62 -19.17
CA ARG A 113 22.65 -17.84 -19.89
C ARG A 113 23.77 -17.13 -19.14
N VAL A 114 24.80 -17.87 -18.75
CA VAL A 114 25.93 -17.32 -17.99
C VAL A 114 26.95 -16.74 -18.98
N LEU A 115 27.28 -15.47 -18.80
CA LEU A 115 28.26 -14.73 -19.57
C LEU A 115 29.59 -14.69 -18.82
N ARG A 116 30.69 -14.43 -19.54
CA ARG A 116 32.00 -14.18 -18.94
C ARG A 116 31.94 -13.08 -17.86
N GLY A 117 32.56 -13.37 -16.71
CA GLY A 117 32.63 -12.47 -15.55
C GLY A 117 31.34 -12.42 -14.72
N ASP A 118 30.78 -13.59 -14.42
CA ASP A 118 29.68 -13.83 -13.46
C ASP A 118 28.40 -13.02 -13.71
N ALA A 119 28.16 -12.66 -14.96
CA ALA A 119 26.90 -12.05 -15.38
C ALA A 119 25.99 -13.12 -15.96
N LEU A 120 24.69 -13.02 -15.72
CA LEU A 120 23.69 -13.80 -16.43
C LEU A 120 22.78 -12.87 -17.25
N VAL A 121 22.24 -13.40 -18.33
CA VAL A 121 21.07 -12.82 -19.03
C VAL A 121 19.94 -13.84 -18.96
N LEU A 122 18.69 -13.35 -19.03
CA LEU A 122 17.50 -14.20 -18.97
C LEU A 122 16.81 -14.14 -20.33
N GLU A 123 16.66 -15.27 -21.00
CA GLU A 123 15.92 -15.41 -22.25
C GLU A 123 14.53 -15.99 -21.98
N SER A 124 13.46 -15.34 -22.43
CA SER A 124 12.12 -15.89 -22.26
C SER A 124 11.90 -17.08 -23.19
N ARG A 125 11.39 -18.19 -22.63
CA ARG A 125 10.97 -19.36 -23.41
C ARG A 125 9.79 -19.07 -24.33
N ALA A 126 8.93 -18.11 -23.98
CA ALA A 126 7.73 -17.80 -24.76
C ALA A 126 8.03 -17.16 -26.12
N ASN A 127 9.12 -16.39 -26.24
CA ASN A 127 9.40 -15.63 -27.45
C ASN A 127 10.89 -15.57 -27.86
N GLY A 128 11.79 -16.25 -27.13
CA GLY A 128 13.23 -16.26 -27.41
C GLY A 128 13.92 -14.91 -27.19
N ARG A 129 13.25 -13.94 -26.54
CA ARG A 129 13.78 -12.59 -26.31
C ARG A 129 14.37 -12.46 -24.92
N TYR A 130 15.42 -11.65 -24.78
CA TYR A 130 16.11 -11.41 -23.54
C TYR A 130 15.47 -10.31 -22.70
N LEU A 131 15.55 -10.50 -21.39
CA LEU A 131 15.17 -9.53 -20.38
C LEU A 131 16.08 -8.30 -20.45
N ARG A 132 15.46 -7.12 -20.48
CA ARG A 132 16.11 -5.82 -20.56
C ARG A 132 15.44 -4.83 -19.62
N LEU A 133 16.22 -3.93 -19.03
CA LEU A 133 15.76 -2.84 -18.17
C LEU A 133 15.91 -1.52 -18.92
N ARG A 134 14.79 -0.84 -19.21
CA ARG A 134 14.74 0.48 -19.86
C ARG A 134 13.94 1.45 -19.03
N GLY A 135 14.55 2.57 -18.62
CA GLY A 135 13.85 3.60 -17.86
C GLY A 135 13.26 3.14 -16.53
N GLY A 136 13.79 2.05 -15.94
CA GLY A 136 13.26 1.44 -14.72
C GLY A 136 12.17 0.38 -14.94
N ALA A 137 11.67 0.21 -16.16
CA ALA A 137 10.73 -0.84 -16.53
C ALA A 137 11.45 -2.02 -17.18
N LEU A 138 10.98 -3.24 -16.90
CA LEU A 138 11.49 -4.44 -17.57
C LEU A 138 10.78 -4.67 -18.92
N SER A 139 11.54 -5.10 -19.90
CA SER A 139 11.09 -5.55 -21.21
C SER A 139 11.73 -6.91 -21.55
N CYS A 140 11.11 -7.65 -22.45
CA CYS A 140 11.63 -8.90 -23.01
C CYS A 140 11.44 -8.88 -24.53
N ASP A 141 12.07 -7.89 -25.15
CA ASP A 141 11.82 -7.45 -26.52
C ASP A 141 13.07 -7.51 -27.40
N THR A 142 14.24 -7.83 -26.84
CA THR A 142 15.50 -7.86 -27.59
C THR A 142 15.92 -9.31 -27.89
N ASP A 143 16.34 -9.61 -29.12
CA ASP A 143 16.94 -10.91 -29.51
C ASP A 143 18.46 -10.94 -29.31
N SER A 144 19.07 -9.78 -29.03
CA SER A 144 20.50 -9.64 -28.84
C SER A 144 20.91 -9.73 -27.37
N VAL A 145 21.82 -10.67 -27.06
CA VAL A 145 22.49 -10.76 -25.74
C VAL A 145 23.25 -9.48 -25.40
N LYS A 146 23.74 -8.73 -26.40
CA LYS A 146 24.47 -7.47 -26.21
C LYS A 146 23.57 -6.40 -25.58
N ASP A 147 22.29 -6.40 -25.95
CA ASP A 147 21.30 -5.42 -25.51
C ASP A 147 20.52 -5.88 -24.27
N ALA A 148 20.65 -7.16 -23.90
CA ALA A 148 20.07 -7.72 -22.68
C ALA A 148 20.66 -7.06 -21.43
N THR A 149 19.85 -6.97 -20.38
CA THR A 149 20.36 -6.55 -19.08
C THR A 149 21.14 -7.67 -18.44
N ARG A 150 22.38 -7.38 -18.07
CA ARG A 150 23.27 -8.31 -17.39
C ARG A 150 23.03 -8.23 -15.89
N TRP A 151 22.70 -9.37 -15.29
CA TRP A 151 22.44 -9.51 -13.87
C TRP A 151 23.60 -10.23 -13.20
N LYS A 152 23.97 -9.80 -12.00
CA LYS A 152 24.89 -10.50 -11.12
C LYS A 152 24.05 -11.16 -10.03
N LEU A 153 24.24 -12.47 -9.85
CA LEU A 153 23.66 -13.20 -8.72
C LEU A 153 24.34 -12.75 -7.44
N ARG A 154 23.53 -12.52 -6.41
CA ARG A 154 23.95 -12.19 -5.06
C ARG A 154 23.20 -13.11 -4.10
N ALA A 155 23.90 -13.57 -3.07
CA ALA A 155 23.27 -14.30 -1.99
C ALA A 155 22.15 -13.44 -1.33
N PRO A 156 21.06 -14.06 -0.87
CA PRO A 156 20.02 -13.35 -0.15
C PRO A 156 20.58 -12.80 1.16
N LYS A 157 20.08 -11.63 1.58
CA LYS A 157 20.46 -11.03 2.87
C LYS A 157 19.86 -11.78 4.05
N GLN A 158 18.74 -12.45 3.84
CA GLN A 158 18.00 -13.15 4.88
C GLN A 158 18.69 -14.48 5.17
N ARG A 159 19.12 -14.68 6.41
CA ARG A 159 19.77 -15.93 6.84
C ARG A 159 18.90 -17.16 6.60
N ALA A 160 17.58 -17.04 6.82
CA ALA A 160 16.60 -18.11 6.57
C ALA A 160 16.57 -18.57 5.09
N CYS A 161 16.96 -17.71 4.16
CA CYS A 161 17.00 -18.02 2.75
C CYS A 161 18.29 -18.70 2.31
N LEU A 162 19.37 -18.62 3.09
CA LEU A 162 20.64 -19.29 2.79
C LEU A 162 20.56 -20.81 3.00
N SER A 163 19.63 -21.26 3.85
CA SER A 163 19.41 -22.67 4.21
C SER A 163 18.29 -23.35 3.41
N ALA A 164 17.68 -22.67 2.44
CA ALA A 164 16.52 -23.17 1.70
C ALA A 164 16.89 -23.86 0.39
N SER A 165 18.06 -24.51 0.35
CA SER A 165 18.77 -25.00 -0.85
C SER A 165 18.03 -26.05 -1.69
N VAL A 166 16.79 -26.39 -1.36
CA VAL A 166 15.88 -27.18 -2.19
C VAL A 166 14.49 -26.52 -2.12
N LEU A 167 14.11 -25.82 -3.18
CA LEU A 167 12.80 -25.15 -3.31
C LEU A 167 11.62 -26.14 -3.51
N ALA A 168 11.50 -27.16 -2.67
CA ALA A 168 10.24 -27.89 -2.56
C ALA A 168 9.28 -27.03 -1.70
N GLU A 169 8.10 -26.71 -2.22
CA GLU A 169 7.17 -25.73 -1.63
C GLU A 169 6.71 -26.10 -0.21
N ASN A 170 6.83 -27.37 0.16
CA ASN A 170 6.48 -27.93 1.46
C ASN A 170 7.66 -28.05 2.44
N GLN A 171 8.88 -27.67 2.04
CA GLN A 171 10.02 -27.70 2.96
C GLN A 171 10.00 -26.52 3.94
N THR A 172 10.20 -26.84 5.22
CA THR A 172 10.23 -25.88 6.34
C THR A 172 11.19 -24.71 6.09
N SER A 173 12.33 -24.95 5.42
CA SER A 173 13.33 -23.92 5.11
C SER A 173 12.84 -22.92 4.05
N ALA A 174 12.17 -23.38 2.99
CA ALA A 174 11.56 -22.52 1.98
C ALA A 174 10.41 -21.68 2.58
N VAL A 175 9.57 -22.29 3.42
CA VAL A 175 8.53 -21.58 4.19
C VAL A 175 9.14 -20.53 5.12
N ALA A 176 10.21 -20.87 5.83
CA ALA A 176 10.91 -19.94 6.72
C ALA A 176 11.55 -18.76 5.96
N CYS A 177 12.12 -18.99 4.78
CA CYS A 177 12.62 -17.93 3.92
C CYS A 177 11.50 -17.04 3.39
N TRP A 178 10.42 -17.61 2.85
CA TRP A 178 9.27 -16.81 2.41
C TRP A 178 8.71 -15.98 3.56
N SER A 179 8.58 -16.57 4.74
CA SER A 179 8.18 -15.85 5.95
C SER A 179 9.17 -14.74 6.32
N ALA A 180 10.48 -14.93 6.13
CA ALA A 180 11.48 -13.89 6.38
C ALA A 180 11.40 -12.75 5.36
N ILE A 181 11.23 -13.07 4.07
CA ILE A 181 11.02 -12.09 3.00
C ILE A 181 9.72 -11.31 3.25
N GLU A 182 8.65 -12.00 3.64
CA GLU A 182 7.38 -11.40 3.99
C GLU A 182 7.47 -10.55 5.26
N ARG A 183 8.20 -10.99 6.29
CA ARG A 183 8.49 -10.18 7.48
C ARG A 183 9.31 -8.94 7.14
N GLU A 184 10.24 -8.99 6.19
CA GLU A 184 10.97 -7.80 5.75
C GLU A 184 10.12 -6.87 4.87
N ARG A 185 9.21 -7.43 4.07
CA ARG A 185 8.22 -6.65 3.30
C ARG A 185 7.11 -6.07 4.17
N GLY A 186 6.78 -6.79 5.24
CA GLY A 186 5.82 -6.44 6.28
C GLY A 186 6.48 -5.77 7.48
N ALA A 187 7.79 -5.50 7.44
CA ALA A 187 8.51 -4.79 8.52
C ALA A 187 7.93 -3.40 8.76
N TYR A 188 7.22 -2.89 7.76
CA TYR A 188 6.54 -1.62 7.77
C TYR A 188 5.09 -1.88 7.29
N PRO A 189 4.18 -2.28 8.20
CA PRO A 189 2.78 -2.50 7.82
C PRO A 189 2.15 -1.20 7.35
N MET A 190 1.11 -1.32 6.53
CA MET A 190 0.13 -0.24 6.39
C MET A 190 -0.75 -0.29 7.62
N ILE A 191 -0.81 0.80 8.38
CA ILE A 191 -1.72 0.88 9.51
C ILE A 191 -3.05 1.44 9.01
N LEU A 192 -4.09 0.61 9.02
CA LEU A 192 -5.46 1.05 8.71
C LEU A 192 -6.20 1.26 10.01
N PHE A 193 -6.64 2.49 10.24
CA PHE A 193 -7.28 2.86 11.49
C PHE A 193 -8.54 3.70 11.30
N GLY A 194 -9.37 3.67 12.34
CA GLY A 194 -10.58 4.47 12.44
C GLY A 194 -11.14 4.45 13.86
N THR A 195 -12.29 5.09 14.02
CA THR A 195 -13.09 5.07 15.26
C THR A 195 -14.45 4.47 14.94
N LEU A 196 -14.92 3.52 15.75
CA LEU A 196 -16.26 2.97 15.58
C LEU A 196 -17.30 4.06 15.86
N LYS A 197 -18.40 4.04 15.11
CA LYS A 197 -19.60 4.77 15.54
C LYS A 197 -20.07 4.15 16.87
N PRO A 198 -20.44 4.96 17.88
CA PRO A 198 -20.86 4.44 19.18
C PRO A 198 -21.93 3.36 19.03
N LEU A 199 -21.60 2.15 19.52
CA LEU A 199 -22.54 1.04 19.53
C LEU A 199 -23.47 1.20 20.72
N ARG A 200 -24.73 0.76 20.56
CA ARG A 200 -25.73 0.76 21.66
C ARG A 200 -25.93 -0.62 22.28
N ARG A 201 -25.38 -1.66 21.65
CA ARG A 201 -25.65 -3.07 21.94
C ARG A 201 -24.52 -3.97 21.42
N ALA A 202 -24.35 -5.13 22.05
CA ALA A 202 -23.32 -6.12 21.71
C ALA A 202 -23.77 -7.16 20.66
N ALA A 203 -24.96 -6.98 20.08
CA ALA A 203 -25.58 -7.86 19.11
C ALA A 203 -26.52 -7.03 18.22
N PRO A 204 -26.85 -7.47 16.99
CA PRO A 204 -27.75 -6.73 16.12
C PRO A 204 -29.14 -6.62 16.75
N SER A 205 -29.81 -5.50 16.49
CA SER A 205 -31.21 -5.29 16.87
C SER A 205 -32.17 -6.16 16.08
N ASN A 206 -31.83 -6.36 14.81
CA ASN A 206 -32.52 -7.17 13.84
C ASN A 206 -31.45 -7.74 12.92
N ALA A 207 -31.28 -9.06 12.89
CA ALA A 207 -30.26 -9.72 12.06
C ALA A 207 -30.50 -9.54 10.55
N SER A 208 -31.71 -9.13 10.14
CA SER A 208 -32.06 -8.86 8.74
C SER A 208 -31.91 -7.37 8.38
N ASP A 209 -31.67 -6.48 9.35
CA ASP A 209 -31.47 -5.05 9.06
C ASP A 209 -30.06 -4.80 8.54
N MET A 210 -29.94 -4.64 7.23
CA MET A 210 -28.66 -4.35 6.58
C MET A 210 -28.01 -3.03 7.03
N PHE A 211 -28.78 -2.13 7.65
CA PHE A 211 -28.32 -0.85 8.17
C PHE A 211 -27.98 -0.88 9.67
N ASP A 212 -28.08 -2.05 10.32
CA ASP A 212 -27.78 -2.18 11.75
C ASP A 212 -26.31 -1.82 12.03
N PRO A 213 -26.03 -0.86 12.94
CA PRO A 213 -24.67 -0.41 13.23
C PRO A 213 -23.73 -1.52 13.71
N PHE A 214 -24.25 -2.54 14.41
CA PHE A 214 -23.44 -3.67 14.87
C PHE A 214 -23.01 -4.54 13.68
N ILE A 215 -23.93 -4.82 12.74
CA ILE A 215 -23.64 -5.61 11.53
C ILE A 215 -22.56 -4.90 10.69
N ILE A 216 -22.74 -3.60 10.46
CA ILE A 216 -21.78 -2.78 9.71
C ILE A 216 -20.41 -2.80 10.40
N ALA A 217 -20.36 -2.55 11.71
CA ALA A 217 -19.12 -2.55 12.48
C ALA A 217 -18.41 -3.91 12.41
N LYS A 218 -19.11 -5.02 12.71
CA LYS A 218 -18.54 -6.37 12.68
C LYS A 218 -18.00 -6.71 11.28
N ARG A 219 -18.74 -6.37 10.22
CA ARG A 219 -18.31 -6.60 8.83
C ARG A 219 -17.05 -5.80 8.48
N THR A 220 -16.98 -4.53 8.88
CA THR A 220 -15.78 -3.70 8.67
C THR A 220 -14.57 -4.25 9.41
N LEU A 221 -14.72 -4.64 10.67
CA LEU A 221 -13.64 -5.20 11.49
C LEU A 221 -13.04 -6.45 10.83
N ILE A 222 -13.89 -7.38 10.41
CA ILE A 222 -13.48 -8.61 9.71
C ILE A 222 -12.80 -8.27 8.39
N ASN A 223 -13.31 -7.29 7.63
CA ASN A 223 -12.70 -6.87 6.38
C ASN A 223 -11.26 -6.41 6.58
N TRP A 224 -11.07 -5.43 7.46
CA TRP A 224 -9.78 -4.80 7.66
C TRP A 224 -8.74 -5.80 8.15
N ALA A 225 -9.15 -6.74 9.01
CA ALA A 225 -8.31 -7.83 9.48
C ALA A 225 -7.90 -8.84 8.40
N ARG A 226 -8.65 -8.96 7.31
CA ARG A 226 -8.33 -9.87 6.19
C ARG A 226 -7.56 -9.22 5.06
N LEU A 227 -7.27 -7.93 5.14
CA LEU A 227 -6.52 -7.23 4.10
C LEU A 227 -5.03 -7.59 4.15
N PRO A 228 -4.41 -7.93 3.01
CA PRO A 228 -2.99 -8.26 2.98
C PRO A 228 -2.14 -7.03 3.32
N ARG A 229 -1.11 -7.23 4.16
CA ARG A 229 -0.13 -6.19 4.59
C ARG A 229 -0.73 -5.05 5.43
N VAL A 230 -1.94 -5.22 5.95
CA VAL A 230 -2.61 -4.24 6.80
C VAL A 230 -2.55 -4.70 8.25
N GLN A 231 -2.12 -3.80 9.13
CA GLN A 231 -2.40 -3.90 10.56
C GLN A 231 -3.66 -3.07 10.84
N PRO A 232 -4.82 -3.70 11.11
CA PRO A 232 -6.02 -2.98 11.52
C PRO A 232 -5.87 -2.45 12.95
N VAL A 233 -6.31 -1.22 13.17
CA VAL A 233 -6.27 -0.54 14.48
C VAL A 233 -7.58 0.20 14.71
N VAL A 234 -8.17 0.06 15.89
CA VAL A 234 -9.36 0.83 16.27
C VAL A 234 -9.02 1.70 17.47
N LEU A 235 -9.35 2.99 17.36
CA LEU A 235 -9.24 3.92 18.46
C LEU A 235 -10.59 4.00 19.17
N THR A 236 -10.64 3.51 20.40
CA THR A 236 -11.86 3.49 21.21
C THR A 236 -11.54 3.32 22.69
N ASP A 237 -12.14 4.16 23.52
CA ASP A 237 -12.23 4.03 24.97
C ASP A 237 -13.55 3.39 25.43
N ASP A 238 -14.52 3.22 24.52
CA ASP A 238 -15.80 2.56 24.78
C ASP A 238 -15.63 1.03 24.98
N ALA A 239 -16.01 0.56 26.16
CA ALA A 239 -15.91 -0.84 26.57
C ALA A 239 -16.73 -1.78 25.65
N LEU A 240 -17.88 -1.33 25.16
CA LEU A 240 -18.70 -2.13 24.28
C LEU A 240 -17.99 -2.41 22.95
N SER A 241 -17.43 -1.36 22.34
CA SER A 241 -16.62 -1.45 21.12
C SER A 241 -15.40 -2.36 21.33
N GLN A 242 -14.71 -2.25 22.46
CA GLN A 242 -13.58 -3.13 22.80
C GLN A 242 -14.00 -4.60 22.90
N ASN A 243 -15.15 -4.89 23.51
CA ASN A 243 -15.69 -6.25 23.60
C ASN A 243 -16.01 -6.84 22.22
N VAL A 244 -16.58 -6.05 21.30
CA VAL A 244 -16.84 -6.49 19.92
C VAL A 244 -15.54 -6.83 19.22
N ILE A 245 -14.53 -5.95 19.31
CA ILE A 245 -13.21 -6.20 18.69
C ILE A 245 -12.57 -7.46 19.27
N HIS A 246 -12.61 -7.64 20.59
CA HIS A 246 -12.10 -8.83 21.25
C HIS A 246 -12.81 -10.09 20.74
N SER A 247 -14.15 -10.08 20.63
CA SER A 247 -14.91 -11.21 20.12
C SER A 247 -14.52 -11.60 18.69
N VAL A 248 -14.31 -10.61 17.80
CA VAL A 248 -13.87 -10.84 16.42
C VAL A 248 -12.45 -11.43 16.40
N ASN A 249 -11.54 -10.91 17.21
CA ASN A 249 -10.18 -11.45 17.30
C ASN A 249 -10.16 -12.90 17.81
N VAL A 250 -11.01 -13.25 18.79
CA VAL A 250 -11.14 -14.62 19.31
C VAL A 250 -11.77 -15.55 18.27
N GLU A 251 -12.87 -15.14 17.63
CA GLU A 251 -13.58 -15.92 16.60
C GLU A 251 -12.69 -16.29 15.42
N HIS A 252 -11.75 -15.42 15.05
CA HIS A 252 -10.87 -15.61 13.90
C HIS A 252 -9.41 -15.92 14.28
N ALA A 253 -9.12 -16.22 15.54
CA ALA A 253 -7.78 -16.56 16.00
C ALA A 253 -7.21 -17.77 15.21
N GLY A 254 -5.99 -17.63 14.70
CA GLY A 254 -5.31 -18.68 13.93
C GLY A 254 -5.82 -18.88 12.50
N GLN A 255 -6.86 -18.16 12.05
CA GLN A 255 -7.31 -18.23 10.67
C GLN A 255 -6.26 -17.64 9.71
N HIS A 256 -5.93 -18.39 8.66
CA HIS A 256 -4.93 -17.96 7.68
C HIS A 256 -5.35 -16.66 6.98
N GLY A 257 -4.47 -15.65 7.01
CA GLY A 257 -4.70 -14.35 6.39
C GLY A 257 -5.55 -13.39 7.22
N PHE A 258 -5.80 -13.72 8.50
CA PHE A 258 -6.41 -12.81 9.47
C PHE A 258 -5.33 -12.17 10.35
N THR A 259 -5.37 -10.84 10.49
CA THR A 259 -4.48 -10.06 11.34
C THR A 259 -5.28 -9.55 12.55
N PRO A 260 -4.85 -9.84 13.79
CA PRO A 260 -5.53 -9.33 14.99
C PRO A 260 -5.67 -7.81 14.96
N ILE A 261 -6.82 -7.33 15.40
CA ILE A 261 -7.18 -5.92 15.47
C ILE A 261 -6.65 -5.34 16.77
N ASP A 262 -5.77 -4.35 16.63
CA ASP A 262 -5.20 -3.64 17.77
C ASP A 262 -6.14 -2.53 18.25
N ILE A 263 -6.12 -2.26 19.56
CA ILE A 263 -6.92 -1.21 20.19
C ILE A 263 -5.98 -0.14 20.74
N ILE A 264 -6.31 1.12 20.50
CA ILE A 264 -5.70 2.26 21.17
C ILE A 264 -6.79 2.99 21.96
N GLY A 265 -6.71 2.94 23.29
CA GLY A 265 -7.67 3.60 24.19
C GLY A 265 -7.34 5.06 24.52
N GLU A 266 -6.11 5.49 24.26
CA GLU A 266 -5.63 6.83 24.61
C GLU A 266 -5.41 7.69 23.36
N PHE A 267 -6.16 8.78 23.24
CA PHE A 267 -6.06 9.73 22.14
C PHE A 267 -6.63 11.10 22.54
N GLU A 268 -6.24 12.15 21.81
CA GLU A 268 -6.67 13.52 22.09
C GLU A 268 -8.16 13.72 21.82
N LEU A 269 -8.88 14.14 22.85
CA LEU A 269 -10.25 14.63 22.77
C LEU A 269 -10.26 16.16 22.70
N GLN A 270 -11.17 16.74 21.93
CA GLN A 270 -11.45 18.17 21.99
C GLN A 270 -12.11 18.47 23.35
N GLN A 271 -11.65 19.53 24.02
CA GLN A 271 -11.99 19.85 25.41
C GLN A 271 -13.50 20.05 25.67
N ASP A 272 -14.19 20.86 24.86
CA ASP A 272 -15.59 21.24 25.06
C ASP A 272 -16.57 20.17 24.57
N TYR A 273 -16.22 19.50 23.48
CA TYR A 273 -17.07 18.49 22.84
C TYR A 273 -16.83 17.09 23.41
N ARG A 274 -15.69 16.85 24.06
CA ARG A 274 -15.24 15.53 24.54
C ARG A 274 -15.29 14.46 23.44
N LEU A 275 -14.99 14.87 22.21
CA LEU A 275 -14.97 14.01 21.03
C LEU A 275 -13.55 13.88 20.48
N PRO A 276 -13.20 12.75 19.83
CA PRO A 276 -11.87 12.56 19.27
C PRO A 276 -11.54 13.64 18.23
N THR A 277 -10.26 14.02 18.18
CA THR A 277 -9.73 14.91 17.13
C THR A 277 -8.95 14.10 16.10
N TYR A 278 -9.01 14.50 14.82
CA TYR A 278 -8.22 13.85 13.78
C TYR A 278 -6.71 13.90 14.08
N ARG A 279 -6.21 15.06 14.54
CA ARG A 279 -4.83 15.19 15.03
C ARG A 279 -4.51 14.14 16.09
N GLY A 280 -5.37 14.01 17.10
CA GLY A 280 -5.23 13.03 18.17
C GLY A 280 -5.07 11.61 17.66
N LEU A 281 -5.98 11.20 16.77
CA LEU A 281 -5.97 9.85 16.21
C LEU A 281 -4.68 9.56 15.45
N PHE A 282 -4.29 10.46 14.52
CA PHE A 282 -3.06 10.27 13.74
C PHE A 282 -1.81 10.25 14.63
N ARG A 283 -1.73 11.11 15.65
CA ARG A 283 -0.60 11.13 16.60
C ARG A 283 -0.49 9.83 17.39
N ALA A 284 -1.61 9.33 17.91
CA ALA A 284 -1.63 8.09 18.68
C ALA A 284 -1.15 6.90 17.83
N VAL A 285 -1.66 6.79 16.59
CA VAL A 285 -1.25 5.74 15.66
C VAL A 285 0.22 5.88 15.25
N ILE A 286 0.69 7.06 14.87
CA ILE A 286 2.08 7.26 14.46
C ILE A 286 3.05 7.02 15.62
N GLY A 287 2.67 7.39 16.85
CA GLY A 287 3.45 7.11 18.06
C GLY A 287 3.54 5.61 18.34
N ARG A 288 2.44 4.87 18.16
CA ARG A 288 2.38 3.41 18.37
C ARG A 288 3.11 2.62 17.28
N TYR A 289 3.09 3.10 16.04
CA TYR A 289 3.69 2.46 14.86
C TYR A 289 4.66 3.40 14.13
N PRO A 290 5.80 3.78 14.76
CA PRO A 290 6.73 4.76 14.19
C PRO A 290 7.42 4.28 12.92
N LEU A 291 7.35 2.97 12.65
CA LEU A 291 7.93 2.32 11.48
C LEU A 291 6.91 2.08 10.37
N ALA A 292 5.64 2.45 10.52
CA ALA A 292 4.63 2.22 9.49
C ALA A 292 5.04 2.72 8.10
N GLU A 293 4.78 1.94 7.05
CA GLU A 293 5.05 2.34 5.66
C GLU A 293 4.06 3.43 5.22
N ALA A 294 2.81 3.26 5.66
CA ALA A 294 1.69 4.09 5.33
C ALA A 294 0.74 4.09 6.52
N ILE A 295 0.12 5.24 6.75
CA ILE A 295 -0.93 5.42 7.75
C ILE A 295 -2.21 5.71 6.99
N MET A 296 -3.28 4.99 7.29
CA MET A 296 -4.55 5.12 6.61
C MET A 296 -5.66 5.37 7.61
N TYR A 297 -6.27 6.55 7.56
CA TYR A 297 -7.55 6.77 8.22
C TYR A 297 -8.67 6.31 7.29
N SER A 298 -9.70 5.68 7.85
CA SER A 298 -10.95 5.39 7.15
C SER A 298 -12.13 5.48 8.11
N ASN A 299 -13.28 5.96 7.61
CA ASN A 299 -14.54 5.71 8.30
C ASN A 299 -14.77 4.19 8.43
N MET A 300 -15.36 3.77 9.55
CA MET A 300 -15.53 2.36 9.90
C MET A 300 -16.81 1.71 9.32
N ASP A 301 -17.32 2.28 8.25
CA ASP A 301 -18.36 1.72 7.37
C ASP A 301 -17.83 1.43 5.96
N ILE A 302 -16.52 1.61 5.71
CA ILE A 302 -15.88 1.34 4.42
C ILE A 302 -15.21 -0.05 4.41
N LEU A 303 -15.53 -0.83 3.38
CA LEU A 303 -14.89 -2.09 3.04
C LEU A 303 -13.88 -1.90 1.89
N TYR A 304 -12.76 -2.62 1.96
CA TYR A 304 -11.69 -2.61 0.95
C TYR A 304 -11.41 -4.01 0.40
N THR A 305 -10.62 -4.03 -0.68
CA THR A 305 -10.08 -5.25 -1.32
C THR A 305 -8.56 -5.17 -1.38
N SER A 306 -7.89 -6.19 -1.95
CA SER A 306 -6.43 -6.16 -2.19
C SER A 306 -5.99 -5.03 -3.12
N SER A 307 -6.93 -4.34 -3.78
CA SER A 307 -6.69 -3.07 -4.48
C SER A 307 -6.03 -2.01 -3.58
N LEU A 308 -6.25 -2.06 -2.26
CA LEU A 308 -5.61 -1.16 -1.30
C LEU A 308 -4.09 -1.30 -1.30
N ALA A 309 -3.57 -2.50 -1.07
CA ALA A 309 -2.13 -2.76 -1.05
C ALA A 309 -1.49 -2.44 -2.43
N ARG A 310 -2.18 -2.80 -3.52
CA ARG A 310 -1.72 -2.48 -4.88
C ARG A 310 -1.64 -0.97 -5.15
N THR A 311 -2.58 -0.21 -4.60
CA THR A 311 -2.60 1.27 -4.68
C THR A 311 -1.40 1.88 -3.98
N VAL A 312 -1.15 1.46 -2.74
CA VAL A 312 0.00 1.96 -1.97
C VAL A 312 1.33 1.58 -2.64
N ASP A 313 1.46 0.36 -3.17
CA ASP A 313 2.66 -0.06 -3.89
C ASP A 313 2.93 0.80 -5.13
N ALA A 314 1.90 1.09 -5.93
CA ALA A 314 2.04 1.93 -7.12
C ALA A 314 2.47 3.36 -6.76
N VAL A 315 1.84 3.96 -5.75
CA VAL A 315 2.15 5.32 -5.30
C VAL A 315 3.56 5.39 -4.68
N ARG A 316 3.90 4.44 -3.81
CA ARG A 316 5.23 4.33 -3.22
C ARG A 316 6.30 4.18 -4.28
N SER A 317 6.09 3.32 -5.28
CA SER A 317 7.07 3.11 -6.33
C SER A 317 7.40 4.40 -7.09
N VAL A 318 6.38 5.22 -7.39
CA VAL A 318 6.59 6.54 -8.00
C VAL A 318 7.27 7.51 -7.05
N TYR A 319 6.86 7.53 -5.78
CA TYR A 319 7.50 8.35 -4.75
C TYR A 319 9.00 8.05 -4.62
N GLU A 320 9.38 6.79 -4.47
CA GLU A 320 10.77 6.35 -4.34
C GLU A 320 11.58 6.61 -5.61
N GLY A 321 10.95 6.53 -6.79
CA GLY A 321 11.59 6.85 -8.07
C GLY A 321 11.84 8.35 -8.27
N GLU A 322 10.96 9.20 -7.75
CA GLU A 322 11.06 10.67 -7.87
C GLU A 322 11.86 11.33 -6.75
N ARG A 323 11.86 10.76 -5.53
CA ARG A 323 12.50 11.35 -4.34
C ARG A 323 13.98 11.70 -4.54
N PRO A 324 14.85 10.86 -5.15
CA PRO A 324 16.24 11.22 -5.38
C PRO A 324 16.45 12.47 -6.24
N LYS A 325 15.46 12.82 -7.07
CA LYS A 325 15.49 13.99 -7.96
C LYS A 325 14.90 15.25 -7.31
N ASN A 326 14.20 15.10 -6.19
CA ASN A 326 13.56 16.19 -5.47
C ASN A 326 13.66 15.92 -3.95
N PRO A 327 14.77 16.36 -3.31
CA PRO A 327 14.99 16.15 -1.88
C PRO A 327 13.94 16.82 -0.98
N SER A 328 13.27 17.88 -1.45
CA SER A 328 12.18 18.56 -0.73
C SER A 328 10.91 17.71 -0.63
N ARG A 329 10.82 16.58 -1.34
CA ARG A 329 9.65 15.69 -1.33
C ARG A 329 9.57 14.87 -0.04
N ARG A 330 8.70 15.30 0.87
CA ARG A 330 8.52 14.73 2.23
C ARG A 330 7.70 13.44 2.26
N GLY A 331 6.77 13.26 1.33
CA GLY A 331 5.88 12.12 1.34
C GLY A 331 4.85 12.11 0.22
N TRP A 332 3.78 11.35 0.44
CA TRP A 332 2.68 11.15 -0.48
C TRP A 332 1.35 11.04 0.29
N PHE A 333 0.27 11.36 -0.41
CA PHE A 333 -1.12 11.40 0.05
C PHE A 333 -1.99 10.76 -1.03
N VAL A 334 -2.88 9.87 -0.61
CA VAL A 334 -3.84 9.19 -1.48
C VAL A 334 -5.23 9.37 -0.89
N VAL A 335 -6.16 9.76 -1.74
CA VAL A 335 -7.58 9.89 -1.43
C VAL A 335 -8.37 9.36 -2.62
N GLY A 336 -9.64 9.05 -2.47
CA GLY A 336 -10.49 8.71 -3.59
C GLY A 336 -11.95 8.65 -3.18
N ARG A 337 -12.81 8.40 -4.17
CA ARG A 337 -14.26 8.32 -3.97
C ARG A 337 -14.65 6.94 -3.46
N ARG A 338 -15.71 6.92 -2.65
CA ARG A 338 -16.39 5.69 -2.20
C ARG A 338 -17.49 5.29 -3.18
N ILE A 339 -17.88 4.03 -3.10
CA ILE A 339 -19.02 3.45 -3.80
C ILE A 339 -20.06 3.11 -2.75
N ASN A 340 -21.20 3.78 -2.76
CA ASN A 340 -22.28 3.56 -1.80
C ASN A 340 -23.03 2.28 -2.18
N VAL A 341 -23.13 1.33 -1.26
CA VAL A 341 -23.78 0.03 -1.48
C VAL A 341 -24.72 -0.30 -0.33
N ASN A 342 -25.90 -0.81 -0.67
CA ASN A 342 -26.78 -1.51 0.28
C ASN A 342 -26.27 -2.95 0.44
N VAL A 343 -25.33 -3.17 1.37
CA VAL A 343 -24.72 -4.50 1.56
C VAL A 343 -25.71 -5.41 2.29
N PRO A 344 -26.18 -6.53 1.70
CA PRO A 344 -27.16 -7.41 2.33
C PRO A 344 -26.75 -7.85 3.73
N ALA A 345 -27.71 -7.99 4.66
CA ALA A 345 -27.43 -8.32 6.06
C ALA A 345 -26.72 -9.67 6.21
N ASP A 346 -27.08 -10.64 5.36
CA ASP A 346 -26.52 -11.99 5.26
C ASP A 346 -25.21 -12.06 4.45
N TRP A 347 -24.75 -10.95 3.86
CA TRP A 347 -23.48 -10.94 3.15
C TRP A 347 -22.32 -11.15 4.12
N SER A 348 -21.55 -12.21 3.90
CA SER A 348 -20.42 -12.62 4.74
C SER A 348 -19.09 -12.60 4.00
N MET A 349 -18.00 -12.38 4.73
CA MET A 349 -16.63 -12.50 4.21
C MET A 349 -16.09 -13.93 4.26
N GLU A 350 -16.91 -14.93 4.57
CA GLU A 350 -16.45 -16.31 4.71
C GLU A 350 -15.90 -16.89 3.39
N GLY A 351 -14.97 -17.84 3.55
CA GLY A 351 -14.32 -18.54 2.45
C GLY A 351 -13.17 -17.76 1.79
N ARG A 352 -12.60 -18.36 0.74
CA ARG A 352 -11.46 -17.82 -0.02
C ARG A 352 -11.87 -16.88 -1.16
N VAL A 353 -13.17 -16.83 -1.49
CA VAL A 353 -13.71 -16.10 -2.65
C VAL A 353 -14.46 -14.82 -2.27
N TRP A 354 -14.32 -14.34 -1.02
CA TRP A 354 -15.01 -13.13 -0.54
C TRP A 354 -14.65 -11.89 -1.38
N GLU A 355 -13.37 -11.73 -1.74
CA GLU A 355 -12.91 -10.57 -2.49
C GLU A 355 -13.48 -10.54 -3.92
N PRO A 356 -13.44 -11.65 -4.71
CA PRO A 356 -14.17 -11.72 -5.97
C PRO A 356 -15.68 -11.45 -5.84
N ARG A 357 -16.36 -11.92 -4.78
CA ARG A 357 -17.78 -11.61 -4.53
C ARG A 357 -18.01 -10.12 -4.28
N MET A 358 -17.07 -9.45 -3.63
CA MET A 358 -17.12 -8.01 -3.41
C MET A 358 -16.88 -7.22 -4.71
N GLU A 359 -15.85 -7.58 -5.48
CA GLU A 359 -15.49 -6.88 -6.73
C GLU A 359 -16.51 -7.10 -7.87
N HIS A 360 -17.10 -8.29 -7.97
CA HIS A 360 -18.04 -8.62 -9.07
C HIS A 360 -19.51 -8.60 -8.64
N GLY A 361 -19.81 -8.62 -7.34
CA GLY A 361 -21.18 -8.57 -6.81
C GLY A 361 -21.54 -7.22 -6.21
N LEU A 362 -20.87 -6.83 -5.13
CA LEU A 362 -21.21 -5.59 -4.41
C LEU A 362 -20.85 -4.32 -5.18
N LYS A 363 -19.63 -4.24 -5.72
CA LYS A 363 -19.13 -3.03 -6.38
C LYS A 363 -19.98 -2.59 -7.59
N PRO A 364 -20.41 -3.47 -8.51
CA PRO A 364 -21.29 -3.08 -9.61
C PRO A 364 -22.70 -2.68 -9.18
N SER A 365 -23.14 -3.08 -7.99
CA SER A 365 -24.48 -2.74 -7.47
C SER A 365 -24.56 -1.36 -6.80
N GLY A 366 -23.42 -0.68 -6.63
CA GLY A 366 -23.35 0.60 -5.93
C GLY A 366 -23.12 1.80 -6.83
N ASP A 367 -23.33 2.97 -6.24
CA ASP A 367 -23.15 4.26 -6.90
C ASP A 367 -21.87 4.95 -6.42
N MET A 368 -21.05 5.40 -7.37
CA MET A 368 -19.86 6.19 -7.07
C MET A 368 -20.26 7.57 -6.51
N PHE A 369 -19.96 7.82 -5.23
CA PHE A 369 -20.42 9.03 -4.53
C PHE A 369 -19.58 10.27 -4.88
N GLY A 370 -19.95 11.47 -4.46
CA GLY A 370 -19.34 12.74 -4.89
C GLY A 370 -17.81 12.84 -4.69
N PRO A 371 -17.09 13.64 -5.52
CA PRO A 371 -15.64 13.81 -5.42
C PRO A 371 -15.18 14.60 -4.19
N ASP A 372 -16.10 15.22 -3.46
CA ASP A 372 -15.90 15.94 -2.20
C ASP A 372 -16.24 15.09 -0.96
N ALA A 373 -16.66 13.85 -1.15
CA ALA A 373 -16.99 12.94 -0.05
C ALA A 373 -15.84 11.96 0.15
N GLU A 374 -14.89 12.36 0.99
CA GLU A 374 -13.59 11.73 1.15
C GLU A 374 -13.53 11.00 2.50
N ASP A 375 -13.91 9.74 2.53
CA ASP A 375 -14.01 8.97 3.80
C ASP A 375 -12.73 8.25 4.21
N TYR A 376 -11.68 8.34 3.39
CA TYR A 376 -10.40 7.72 3.69
C TYR A 376 -9.23 8.53 3.14
N PHE A 377 -8.10 8.44 3.85
CA PHE A 377 -6.84 9.03 3.41
C PHE A 377 -5.72 8.07 3.73
N ILE A 378 -4.86 7.81 2.74
CA ILE A 378 -3.63 7.06 2.93
C ILE A 378 -2.47 8.04 2.83
N VAL A 379 -1.67 8.13 3.88
CA VAL A 379 -0.64 9.15 4.01
C VAL A 379 0.69 8.52 4.40
N HIS A 380 1.75 9.05 3.80
CA HIS A 380 3.09 8.79 4.29
C HIS A 380 3.24 9.43 5.69
N PRO A 381 3.71 8.70 6.73
CA PRO A 381 3.68 9.19 8.11
C PRO A 381 4.33 10.57 8.32
N LYS A 382 5.38 10.89 7.54
CA LYS A 382 6.15 12.13 7.63
C LYS A 382 5.65 13.28 6.75
N LEU A 383 4.54 13.10 6.03
CA LEU A 383 4.04 14.11 5.09
C LEU A 383 3.66 15.40 5.83
N PHE A 384 2.81 15.29 6.84
CA PHE A 384 2.32 16.42 7.63
C PHE A 384 3.05 16.51 8.98
N ASN A 385 3.05 17.71 9.56
CA ASN A 385 3.35 17.85 10.99
C ASN A 385 2.06 17.65 11.78
N TRP A 386 1.80 16.41 12.17
CA TRP A 386 0.56 16.05 12.86
C TRP A 386 0.36 16.81 14.17
N GLY A 387 1.41 17.25 14.85
CA GLY A 387 1.31 18.06 16.07
C GLY A 387 0.72 19.45 15.84
N GLU A 388 0.91 20.02 14.65
CA GLU A 388 0.50 21.37 14.29
C GLU A 388 -0.84 21.42 13.54
N LEU A 389 -1.44 20.26 13.24
CA LEU A 389 -2.75 20.23 12.61
C LEU A 389 -3.79 20.87 13.56
N PRO A 390 -4.76 21.65 13.03
CA PRO A 390 -5.86 22.14 13.84
C PRO A 390 -6.65 20.97 14.44
N PRO A 391 -7.23 21.12 15.65
CA PRO A 391 -7.91 20.04 16.36
C PRO A 391 -9.32 19.77 15.81
N PHE A 392 -9.42 19.46 14.51
CA PHE A 392 -10.69 19.09 13.87
C PHE A 392 -11.32 17.89 14.57
N ILE A 393 -12.61 18.01 14.89
CA ILE A 393 -13.39 16.98 15.58
C ILE A 393 -13.83 15.91 14.58
N VAL A 394 -13.68 14.65 14.96
CA VAL A 394 -14.06 13.49 14.15
C VAL A 394 -15.57 13.44 13.89
N GLY A 395 -15.93 13.18 12.64
CA GLY A 395 -17.30 13.14 12.14
C GLY A 395 -17.98 14.51 12.06
N GLY A 396 -17.27 15.61 12.27
CA GLY A 396 -17.68 16.91 11.75
C GLY A 396 -17.28 17.04 10.29
N ILE A 397 -17.94 17.93 9.55
CA ILE A 397 -17.64 18.15 8.12
C ILE A 397 -16.26 18.82 7.90
N VAL A 398 -15.86 18.93 6.63
CA VAL A 398 -14.75 19.72 6.05
C VAL A 398 -13.32 19.33 6.37
N PHE A 399 -13.05 18.47 7.38
CA PHE A 399 -11.68 18.04 7.66
C PHE A 399 -11.04 17.34 6.46
N ASP A 400 -11.81 16.45 5.85
CA ASP A 400 -11.46 15.65 4.69
C ASP A 400 -11.02 16.52 3.52
N ASN A 401 -11.91 17.42 3.11
CA ASN A 401 -11.71 18.41 2.08
C ASN A 401 -10.53 19.34 2.37
N TRP A 402 -10.39 19.78 3.62
CA TRP A 402 -9.28 20.63 4.05
C TRP A 402 -7.94 19.90 3.94
N LEU A 403 -7.87 18.65 4.43
CA LEU A 403 -6.65 17.85 4.41
C LEU A 403 -6.20 17.55 2.97
N THR A 404 -7.14 17.17 2.09
CA THR A 404 -6.85 17.00 0.65
C THR A 404 -6.33 18.29 0.04
N SER A 405 -6.93 19.44 0.38
CA SER A 405 -6.44 20.72 -0.10
C SER A 405 -5.02 21.03 0.36
N GLN A 406 -4.66 20.71 1.62
CA GLN A 406 -3.29 20.86 2.11
C GLN A 406 -2.31 19.94 1.35
N ALA A 407 -2.69 18.68 1.11
CA ALA A 407 -1.89 17.74 0.34
C ALA A 407 -1.62 18.23 -1.10
N VAL A 408 -2.64 18.78 -1.75
CA VAL A 408 -2.51 19.35 -3.10
C VAL A 408 -1.60 20.57 -3.09
N ARG A 409 -1.70 21.47 -2.10
CA ARG A 409 -0.78 22.62 -1.97
C ARG A 409 0.67 22.16 -1.80
N LEU A 410 0.91 21.17 -0.94
CA LEU A 410 2.25 20.57 -0.80
C LEU A 410 2.73 19.92 -2.11
N HIS A 411 1.83 19.32 -2.89
CA HIS A 411 2.19 18.81 -4.21
C HIS A 411 2.62 19.91 -5.17
N LEU A 412 1.86 20.99 -5.25
CA LEU A 412 2.15 22.13 -6.12
C LEU A 412 3.47 22.82 -5.73
N ALA A 413 3.81 22.81 -4.44
CA ALA A 413 5.11 23.26 -3.92
C ALA A 413 6.25 22.23 -4.12
N GLY A 414 6.00 21.08 -4.76
CA GLY A 414 6.99 20.03 -4.98
C GLY A 414 7.32 19.19 -3.75
N GLN A 415 6.61 19.37 -2.63
CA GLN A 415 6.89 18.71 -1.35
C GLN A 415 6.14 17.39 -1.16
N ALA A 416 5.10 17.11 -1.95
CA ALA A 416 4.28 15.89 -1.83
C ALA A 416 3.85 15.27 -3.16
N LEU A 417 3.47 14.00 -3.15
CA LEU A 417 2.61 13.42 -4.20
C LEU A 417 1.18 13.38 -3.68
N ALA A 418 0.25 14.09 -4.32
CA ALA A 418 -1.18 13.97 -4.02
C ALA A 418 -1.85 13.19 -5.16
N VAL A 419 -2.49 12.06 -4.81
CA VAL A 419 -2.96 11.06 -5.75
C VAL A 419 -4.43 10.75 -5.51
N ASP A 420 -5.22 10.80 -6.57
CA ASP A 420 -6.61 10.31 -6.60
C ASP A 420 -6.64 8.82 -6.98
N ALA A 421 -7.07 7.97 -6.04
CA ALA A 421 -7.16 6.53 -6.20
C ALA A 421 -8.53 6.00 -6.68
N THR A 422 -9.49 6.90 -6.94
CA THR A 422 -10.89 6.56 -7.29
C THR A 422 -11.03 5.44 -8.32
N ARG A 423 -10.16 5.40 -9.33
CA ARG A 423 -10.30 4.48 -10.47
C ARG A 423 -9.80 3.06 -10.18
N THR A 424 -9.05 2.87 -9.10
CA THR A 424 -8.36 1.59 -8.86
C THR A 424 -8.54 1.04 -7.47
N LEU A 425 -8.77 1.91 -6.47
CA LEU A 425 -9.05 1.49 -5.10
C LEU A 425 -10.55 1.26 -4.94
N THR A 426 -10.92 0.02 -4.65
CA THR A 426 -12.30 -0.33 -4.29
C THR A 426 -12.54 0.04 -2.84
N ALA A 427 -13.35 1.08 -2.62
CA ALA A 427 -13.78 1.54 -1.30
C ALA A 427 -15.32 1.51 -1.25
N ILE A 428 -15.87 0.43 -0.69
CA ILE A 428 -17.33 0.20 -0.62
C ILE A 428 -17.84 0.79 0.69
N HIS A 429 -18.62 1.86 0.61
CA HIS A 429 -19.32 2.42 1.75
C HIS A 429 -20.61 1.64 1.98
N GLN A 430 -20.73 1.07 3.17
CA GLN A 430 -21.96 0.43 3.63
C GLN A 430 -22.95 1.53 4.00
N ASN A 431 -24.04 1.62 3.24
CA ASN A 431 -25.12 2.54 3.57
C ASN A 431 -25.63 2.25 4.98
N HIS A 432 -26.04 3.28 5.72
CA HIS A 432 -26.42 3.17 7.13
C HIS A 432 -27.60 4.09 7.47
N GLY A 433 -28.59 4.18 6.57
CA GLY A 433 -29.81 4.99 6.72
C GLY A 433 -29.94 6.17 5.74
N LYS A 434 -30.99 6.98 5.91
CA LYS A 434 -31.48 7.93 4.88
C LYS A 434 -30.81 9.31 4.86
N ASP A 435 -30.21 9.79 5.95
CA ASP A 435 -29.67 11.15 6.01
C ASP A 435 -28.15 11.17 5.84
N VAL A 436 -27.72 11.24 4.59
CA VAL A 436 -26.30 11.35 4.20
C VAL A 436 -25.67 12.70 4.59
N PHE A 437 -26.47 13.69 5.00
CA PHE A 437 -26.00 15.04 5.38
C PHE A 437 -26.17 15.34 6.88
N ALA A 438 -26.61 14.37 7.68
CA ALA A 438 -26.88 14.54 9.12
C ALA A 438 -25.69 15.15 9.89
N SER A 439 -24.46 14.87 9.46
CA SER A 439 -23.25 15.40 10.07
C SER A 439 -23.14 16.92 9.95
N ALA A 440 -23.63 17.52 8.87
CA ALA A 440 -23.58 18.97 8.66
C ALA A 440 -24.36 19.73 9.75
N LEU A 441 -25.46 19.15 10.24
CA LEU A 441 -26.34 19.74 11.24
C LEU A 441 -25.82 19.63 12.69
N LYS A 442 -24.69 18.95 12.92
CA LYS A 442 -24.14 18.75 14.27
C LYS A 442 -23.31 19.96 14.70
N PRO A 443 -23.35 20.39 15.99
CA PRO A 443 -22.57 21.53 16.47
C PRO A 443 -21.05 21.45 16.17
N LYS A 444 -20.46 20.25 16.22
CA LYS A 444 -19.06 20.00 15.85
C LYS A 444 -18.69 20.41 14.42
N SER A 445 -19.67 20.45 13.50
CA SER A 445 -19.47 20.89 12.12
C SER A 445 -19.27 22.39 12.02
N ALA A 446 -19.97 23.19 12.84
CA ALA A 446 -19.73 24.63 12.93
C ALA A 446 -18.31 24.92 13.47
N PHE A 447 -17.87 24.17 14.48
CA PHE A 447 -16.50 24.26 15.00
C PHE A 447 -15.45 23.94 13.92
N ASN A 448 -15.61 22.81 13.20
CA ASN A 448 -14.71 22.45 12.11
C ASN A 448 -14.70 23.50 10.98
N LEU A 449 -15.85 24.07 10.64
CA LEU A 449 -15.94 25.14 9.64
C LEU A 449 -15.14 26.39 10.06
N ALA A 450 -15.22 26.79 11.32
CA ALA A 450 -14.46 27.91 11.86
C ALA A 450 -12.94 27.63 11.79
N LEU A 451 -12.51 26.43 12.20
CA LEU A 451 -11.12 26.01 12.09
C LEU A 451 -10.62 26.00 10.64
N MET A 452 -11.40 25.43 9.71
CA MET A 452 -11.04 25.38 8.29
C MET A 452 -10.81 26.78 7.71
N LYS A 453 -11.68 27.75 8.03
CA LYS A 453 -11.54 29.14 7.60
C LYS A 453 -10.29 29.80 8.18
N ALA A 454 -10.04 29.62 9.48
CA ALA A 454 -8.87 30.17 10.15
C ALA A 454 -7.54 29.57 9.66
N ASN A 455 -7.56 28.36 9.10
CA ASN A 455 -6.37 27.60 8.72
C ASN A 455 -6.22 27.46 7.19
N GLY A 456 -6.40 28.57 6.48
CA GLY A 456 -6.05 28.69 5.06
C GLY A 456 -7.05 28.09 4.07
N GLY A 457 -8.23 27.66 4.54
CA GLY A 457 -9.32 27.19 3.70
C GLY A 457 -9.03 25.89 2.93
N MET A 458 -9.88 25.62 1.93
CA MET A 458 -9.82 24.39 1.13
C MET A 458 -9.99 24.63 -0.39
N PRO A 459 -9.11 25.43 -1.03
CA PRO A 459 -9.19 25.74 -2.47
C PRO A 459 -9.09 24.52 -3.40
N HIS A 460 -8.57 23.39 -2.90
CA HIS A 460 -8.37 22.14 -3.64
C HIS A 460 -9.04 20.96 -2.94
N ARG A 461 -10.33 21.12 -2.63
CA ARG A 461 -11.11 20.23 -1.75
C ARG A 461 -11.58 18.90 -2.36
N LEU A 462 -11.47 18.73 -3.67
CA LEU A 462 -11.98 17.55 -4.35
C LEU A 462 -10.87 16.51 -4.54
N THR A 463 -11.23 15.23 -4.50
CA THR A 463 -10.40 14.13 -5.03
C THR A 463 -9.85 14.46 -6.41
N THR A 464 -10.68 15.05 -7.29
CA THR A 464 -10.31 15.50 -8.65
C THR A 464 -9.29 16.64 -8.70
N SER A 465 -9.03 17.30 -7.57
CA SER A 465 -7.98 18.33 -7.41
C SER A 465 -6.57 17.73 -7.27
N CYS A 466 -6.45 16.43 -6.95
CA CYS A 466 -5.15 15.78 -6.88
C CYS A 466 -4.44 15.81 -8.24
N PRO A 467 -3.17 16.26 -8.35
CA PRO A 467 -2.49 16.37 -9.65
C PRO A 467 -2.11 15.04 -10.28
N ARG A 468 -2.15 13.96 -9.48
CA ARG A 468 -1.96 12.59 -9.95
C ARG A 468 -3.22 11.78 -9.72
N TYR A 469 -3.38 10.70 -10.48
CA TYR A 469 -4.43 9.71 -10.26
C TYR A 469 -3.92 8.32 -10.62
N THR A 470 -4.49 7.29 -10.00
CA THR A 470 -4.22 5.91 -10.38
C THR A 470 -5.14 5.48 -11.53
N ARG A 471 -4.65 4.58 -12.36
CA ARG A 471 -5.48 3.87 -13.36
C ARG A 471 -4.94 2.47 -13.55
N GLU A 472 -5.82 1.57 -13.97
CA GLU A 472 -5.38 0.29 -14.52
C GLU A 472 -4.95 0.50 -15.98
N GLU A 473 -3.81 -0.08 -16.36
CA GLU A 473 -3.48 -0.22 -17.78
C GLU A 473 -4.06 -1.53 -18.30
N SER A 474 -5.02 -1.43 -19.23
CA SER A 474 -5.83 -2.54 -19.77
C SER A 474 -4.99 -3.70 -20.33
N LEU A 475 -3.86 -3.39 -20.96
CA LEU A 475 -2.93 -4.38 -21.50
C LEU A 475 -2.23 -5.22 -20.42
N TRP A 476 -2.15 -4.74 -19.18
CA TRP A 476 -1.23 -5.27 -18.15
C TRP A 476 -1.90 -5.59 -16.81
N ARG A 477 -3.17 -5.20 -16.63
CA ARG A 477 -3.86 -5.17 -15.31
C ARG A 477 -2.99 -4.61 -14.19
N SER A 478 -2.05 -3.73 -14.57
CA SER A 478 -1.09 -3.13 -13.66
C SER A 478 -1.57 -1.74 -13.27
N MET A 479 -1.32 -1.39 -12.02
CA MET A 479 -1.69 -0.09 -11.51
C MET A 479 -0.55 0.91 -11.76
N VAL A 480 -0.89 2.02 -12.41
CA VAL A 480 0.06 3.10 -12.69
C VAL A 480 -0.46 4.42 -12.13
N VAL A 481 0.47 5.32 -11.77
CA VAL A 481 0.14 6.67 -11.32
C VAL A 481 0.36 7.64 -12.48
N ALA A 482 -0.73 8.13 -13.05
CA ALA A 482 -0.74 9.09 -14.14
C ALA A 482 -0.77 10.54 -13.63
N ARG A 483 -0.43 11.48 -14.50
CA ARG A 483 -0.58 12.93 -14.27
C ARG A 483 -1.90 13.40 -14.89
N ARG A 484 -2.54 14.39 -14.27
CA ARG A 484 -3.61 15.17 -14.90
C ARG A 484 -3.36 16.67 -14.69
N LYS A 485 -3.97 17.48 -15.55
CA LYS A 485 -4.01 18.93 -15.37
C LYS A 485 -4.85 19.24 -14.14
N VAL A 486 -4.29 20.01 -13.21
CA VAL A 486 -4.98 20.40 -11.98
C VAL A 486 -6.04 21.44 -12.34
N PRO A 487 -7.31 21.27 -11.92
CA PRO A 487 -8.31 22.31 -12.02
C PRO A 487 -7.84 23.58 -11.31
N ARG A 488 -8.26 24.75 -11.80
CA ARG A 488 -8.02 26.01 -11.06
C ARG A 488 -8.66 25.91 -9.67
N PRO A 489 -8.09 26.56 -8.64
CA PRO A 489 -8.72 26.65 -7.32
C PRO A 489 -10.20 27.04 -7.44
N GLU A 490 -11.07 26.32 -6.74
CA GLU A 490 -12.46 26.76 -6.62
C GLU A 490 -12.48 28.03 -5.77
N LYS A 491 -12.89 29.15 -6.37
CA LYS A 491 -13.00 30.43 -5.66
C LYS A 491 -14.21 30.50 -4.74
N VAL A 492 -15.20 29.65 -4.98
CA VAL A 492 -16.46 29.63 -4.25
C VAL A 492 -16.46 28.40 -3.34
N LEU A 493 -16.36 28.64 -2.04
CA LEU A 493 -16.66 27.59 -1.06
C LEU A 493 -18.14 27.23 -1.20
N PRO A 494 -18.51 25.94 -1.09
CA PRO A 494 -19.91 25.57 -0.95
C PRO A 494 -20.55 26.44 0.13
N ASN A 495 -21.74 26.96 -0.15
CA ASN A 495 -22.48 27.68 0.86
C ASN A 495 -23.03 26.68 1.88
N TYR A 496 -22.17 26.23 2.81
CA TYR A 496 -22.54 25.29 3.85
C TYR A 496 -23.65 25.85 4.76
N ALA A 497 -23.81 27.17 4.84
CA ALA A 497 -24.95 27.77 5.54
C ALA A 497 -26.26 27.50 4.79
N THR A 498 -26.28 27.63 3.45
CA THR A 498 -27.42 27.20 2.63
C THR A 498 -27.63 25.69 2.67
N THR A 499 -26.57 24.88 2.64
CA THR A 499 -26.70 23.41 2.78
C THR A 499 -27.28 23.04 4.15
N MET A 500 -26.83 23.68 5.24
CA MET A 500 -27.41 23.48 6.56
C MET A 500 -28.86 23.97 6.65
N ALA A 501 -29.20 25.10 6.02
CA ALA A 501 -30.58 25.61 5.97
C ALA A 501 -31.52 24.71 5.14
N ASN A 502 -31.05 24.19 4.01
CA ASN A 502 -31.80 23.26 3.16
C ASN A 502 -31.97 21.89 3.83
N ALA A 503 -30.93 21.40 4.51
CA ALA A 503 -31.01 20.16 5.28
C ALA A 503 -31.97 20.30 6.49
N ALA A 504 -31.98 21.46 7.15
CA ALA A 504 -32.94 21.74 8.24
C ALA A 504 -34.40 21.83 7.77
N THR A 505 -34.63 22.12 6.48
CA THR A 505 -35.98 22.26 5.88
C THR A 505 -36.42 21.02 5.09
N GLY A 506 -35.59 19.96 5.01
CA GLY A 506 -35.90 18.74 4.25
C GLY A 506 -35.87 18.92 2.73
N ALA A 507 -35.35 20.05 2.23
CA ALA A 507 -35.21 20.31 0.81
C ALA A 507 -33.97 19.59 0.26
N SER A 508 -34.16 18.64 -0.66
CA SER A 508 -33.05 17.98 -1.35
C SER A 508 -32.27 19.03 -2.18
N PRO A 509 -30.93 19.09 -2.07
CA PRO A 509 -30.14 19.94 -2.95
C PRO A 509 -30.29 19.45 -4.39
N LYS A 510 -30.66 20.34 -5.32
CA LYS A 510 -30.61 20.07 -6.76
C LYS A 510 -29.16 20.11 -7.26
#